data_AF-A0A3D0FRJ4-F1
#
_entry.id   AF-A0A3D0FRJ4-F1
#
_cell.length_a   1.000
_cell.length_b   1.000
_cell.length_c   1.000
_cell.angle_alpha   90.00
_cell.angle_beta   90.00
_cell.angle_gamma   90.00
#
_symmetry.space_group_name_H-M   'P 1'
#
loop_
_entity.id
_entity.type
_entity.pdbx_description
1 polymer ?
#
loop_
_entity_poly.entity_id
_entity_poly.type
_entity_poly.pdbx_seq_one_letter_code
_entity_poly.pdbx_strand_id
1 'polypeptide(L)'
;KDLPHEECWVLYLNRANRLISKERISIGGVSATVIDVKIVIKSALEKLASSLILVHNHPSGNLQPGEHDKMQTKILKEAAALFDIALLDHLIIAGDEYFSFADNGII
;
A
#
# COMPACT_ATOMS: atom_id res chain seq x y z
N LYS A 1 -3.25 4.11 17.81
CA LYS A 1 -3.15 5.55 18.17
C LYS A 1 -2.85 6.27 16.87
N ASP A 2 -3.76 7.11 16.38
CA ASP A 2 -3.58 7.76 15.08
C ASP A 2 -2.37 8.67 15.07
N LEU A 3 -1.66 8.65 13.94
CA LEU A 3 -0.53 9.53 13.70
C LEU A 3 -1.04 10.89 13.22
N PRO A 4 -0.39 12.01 13.60
CA PRO A 4 -0.75 13.34 13.12
C PRO A 4 -0.32 13.58 11.65
N HIS A 5 0.29 12.58 11.01
CA HIS A 5 0.84 12.63 9.67
C HIS A 5 0.48 11.36 8.90
N GLU A 6 0.52 11.42 7.57
CA GLU A 6 0.34 10.26 6.72
C GLU A 6 1.62 9.43 6.65
N GLU A 7 1.50 8.13 6.83
CA GLU A 7 2.53 7.17 6.51
C GLU A 7 2.00 6.17 5.49
N CYS A 8 2.84 5.83 4.53
CA CYS A 8 2.57 4.76 3.58
C CYS A 8 3.55 3.61 3.82
N TRP A 9 3.01 2.41 3.94
CA TRP A 9 3.69 1.17 4.25
C TRP A 9 3.40 0.14 3.18
N VAL A 10 4.39 -0.71 2.90
CA VAL A 10 4.22 -1.91 2.09
C VAL A 10 4.57 -3.12 2.91
N LEU A 11 3.67 -4.10 2.90
CA LEU A 11 3.89 -5.43 3.44
C LEU A 11 4.28 -6.35 2.29
N TYR A 12 5.41 -7.03 2.42
CA TYR A 12 5.92 -7.99 1.45
C TYR A 12 5.62 -9.40 1.97
N LEU A 13 4.98 -10.23 1.15
CA LEU A 13 4.53 -11.56 1.56
C LEU A 13 5.10 -12.65 0.64
N ASN A 14 5.25 -13.85 1.20
CA ASN A 14 5.60 -15.03 0.41
C ASN A 14 4.36 -15.70 -0.20
N ARG A 15 4.55 -16.78 -0.97
CA ARG A 15 3.46 -17.54 -1.62
C ARG A 15 2.39 -18.08 -0.67
N ALA A 16 2.70 -18.24 0.61
CA ALA A 16 1.75 -18.68 1.63
C ALA A 16 1.08 -17.49 2.35
N ASN A 17 1.17 -16.28 1.79
CA ASN A 17 0.70 -15.02 2.36
C ASN A 17 1.23 -14.76 3.78
N ARG A 18 2.46 -15.23 4.07
CA ARG A 18 3.15 -14.90 5.32
C ARG A 18 3.99 -13.66 5.11
N LEU A 19 3.91 -12.74 6.06
CA LEU A 19 4.73 -11.53 6.07
C LEU A 19 6.22 -11.90 6.09
N ILE A 20 6.96 -11.44 5.07
CA ILE A 20 8.41 -11.50 5.01
C ILE A 20 8.98 -10.26 5.70
N SER A 21 8.49 -9.09 5.32
CA SER A 21 8.90 -7.81 5.89
C SER A 21 7.82 -6.76 5.71
N LYS A 22 7.96 -5.65 6.45
CA LYS A 22 7.21 -4.42 6.22
C LYS A 22 8.19 -3.27 6.06
N GLU A 23 7.89 -2.34 5.17
CA GLU A 23 8.69 -1.14 4.97
C GLU A 23 7.80 0.08 4.90
N ARG A 24 8.27 1.16 5.53
CA ARG A 24 7.66 2.47 5.40
C ARG A 24 8.26 3.14 4.16
N ILE A 25 7.43 3.34 3.14
CA ILE A 25 7.85 3.87 1.84
C ILE A 25 7.88 5.40 1.85
N SER A 26 7.02 6.02 2.64
CA SER A 26 7.02 7.47 2.79
C SER A 26 6.44 7.90 4.13
N ILE A 27 6.85 9.10 4.54
CA ILE A 27 6.25 9.89 5.61
C ILE A 27 5.82 11.18 4.93
N GLY A 28 4.53 11.38 4.79
CA GLY A 28 3.94 12.60 4.23
C GLY A 28 3.78 13.68 5.28
N GLY A 29 3.66 14.93 4.83
CA GLY A 29 3.05 16.00 5.62
C GLY A 29 1.52 15.95 5.51
N VAL A 30 0.85 17.12 5.50
CA VAL A 30 -0.61 17.26 5.39
C VAL A 30 -1.14 16.94 3.97
N SER A 31 -0.27 16.72 2.99
CA SER A 31 -0.64 16.56 1.58
C SER A 31 0.01 15.31 0.98
N ALA A 32 -0.81 14.29 0.73
CA ALA A 32 -0.62 13.08 -0.07
C ALA A 32 0.81 12.50 -0.19
N THR A 33 1.02 11.32 0.39
CA THR A 33 2.26 10.54 0.20
C THR A 33 2.47 10.07 -1.25
N VAL A 34 3.60 10.43 -1.87
CA VAL A 34 3.99 9.86 -3.17
C VAL A 34 4.66 8.49 -2.97
N ILE A 35 4.13 7.45 -3.62
CA ILE A 35 4.72 6.11 -3.63
C ILE A 35 5.72 6.02 -4.78
N ASP A 36 7.01 5.81 -4.46
CA ASP A 36 8.00 5.47 -5.48
C ASP A 36 7.89 3.97 -5.82
N VAL A 37 7.17 3.68 -6.90
CA VAL A 37 6.95 2.33 -7.41
C VAL A 37 8.27 1.60 -7.68
N LYS A 38 9.33 2.29 -8.13
CA LYS A 38 10.62 1.63 -8.40
C LYS A 38 11.24 1.09 -7.13
N ILE A 39 11.13 1.83 -6.02
CA ILE A 39 11.64 1.41 -4.72
C ILE A 39 10.84 0.22 -4.19
N VAL A 40 9.51 0.25 -4.30
CA VAL A 40 8.63 -0.86 -3.88
C VAL A 40 8.96 -2.13 -4.66
N ILE A 41 9.04 -2.06 -6.00
CA ILE A 41 9.33 -3.22 -6.84
C ILE A 41 10.75 -3.74 -6.60
N LYS A 42 11.75 -2.86 -6.51
CA LYS A 42 13.13 -3.26 -6.17
C LYS A 42 13.14 -4.06 -4.86
N SER A 43 12.49 -3.53 -3.84
CA SER A 43 12.42 -4.15 -2.52
C SER A 43 11.69 -5.50 -2.56
N ALA A 44 10.60 -5.61 -3.32
CA ALA A 44 9.86 -6.84 -3.50
C ALA A 44 10.73 -7.94 -4.14
N LEU A 45 11.49 -7.57 -5.18
CA LEU A 45 12.41 -8.47 -5.88
C LEU A 45 13.58 -8.92 -4.99
N GLU A 46 14.21 -7.99 -4.27
CA GLU A 46 15.30 -8.30 -3.32
C GLU A 46 14.87 -9.26 -2.22
N LYS A 47 13.60 -9.21 -1.83
CA LYS A 47 13.01 -10.07 -0.78
C LYS A 47 12.35 -11.34 -1.32
N LEU A 48 12.34 -11.54 -2.64
CA LEU A 48 11.63 -12.63 -3.30
C LEU A 48 10.15 -12.69 -2.88
N ALA A 49 9.52 -11.52 -2.72
CA ALA A 49 8.12 -11.41 -2.40
C ALA A 49 7.28 -11.97 -3.55
N SER A 50 6.22 -12.70 -3.21
CA SER A 50 5.23 -13.19 -4.18
C SER A 50 4.00 -12.28 -4.24
N SER A 51 3.82 -11.47 -3.21
CA SER A 51 2.70 -10.54 -3.12
C SER A 51 2.98 -9.37 -2.19
N LEU A 52 2.17 -8.33 -2.32
CA LEU A 52 2.27 -7.05 -1.62
C LEU A 52 0.91 -6.69 -1.02
N ILE A 53 0.92 -5.97 0.10
CA ILE A 53 -0.23 -5.19 0.58
C ILE A 53 0.27 -3.76 0.81
N LEU A 54 -0.44 -2.80 0.23
CA LEU A 54 -0.20 -1.38 0.47
C LEU A 54 -1.06 -0.92 1.64
N VAL A 55 -0.52 -0.09 2.53
CA VAL A 55 -1.25 0.45 3.67
C VAL A 55 -0.90 1.91 3.85
N HIS A 56 -1.88 2.81 3.94
CA HIS A 56 -1.66 4.16 4.43
C HIS A 56 -2.73 4.60 5.41
N ASN A 57 -2.43 5.61 6.21
CA ASN A 57 -3.40 6.20 7.12
C ASN A 57 -3.86 7.58 6.64
N HIS A 58 -5.13 7.90 6.92
CA HIS A 58 -5.67 9.25 6.78
C HIS A 58 -5.87 9.89 8.16
N PRO A 59 -4.98 10.81 8.59
CA PRO A 59 -5.13 11.54 9.86
C PRO A 59 -6.45 12.32 9.99
N SER A 60 -7.08 12.62 8.85
CA SER A 60 -8.37 13.32 8.78
C SER A 60 -9.56 12.49 9.27
N GLY A 61 -9.40 11.17 9.43
CA GLY A 61 -10.51 10.26 9.72
C GLY A 61 -11.33 9.85 8.49
N ASN A 62 -11.03 10.38 7.30
CA ASN A 62 -11.78 10.01 6.09
C ASN A 62 -11.32 8.67 5.54
N LEU A 63 -12.19 7.67 5.49
CA LEU A 63 -11.88 6.35 4.90
C LEU A 63 -11.94 6.32 3.37
N GLN A 64 -12.54 7.32 2.73
CA GLN A 64 -12.77 7.27 1.29
C GLN A 64 -11.47 7.52 0.53
N PRO A 65 -11.08 6.62 -0.40
CA PRO A 65 -9.89 6.81 -1.21
C PRO A 65 -10.06 7.99 -2.16
N GLY A 66 -9.05 8.86 -2.20
CA GLY A 66 -8.94 9.91 -3.20
C GLY A 66 -8.56 9.37 -4.57
N GLU A 67 -8.63 10.24 -5.59
CA GLU A 67 -8.19 9.87 -6.94
C GLU A 67 -6.70 9.54 -7.01
N HIS A 68 -5.89 10.17 -6.15
CA HIS A 68 -4.46 9.86 -6.04
C HIS A 68 -4.22 8.45 -5.50
N ASP A 69 -4.96 8.02 -4.47
CA ASP A 69 -4.85 6.67 -3.92
C ASP A 69 -5.16 5.63 -5.00
N LYS A 70 -6.28 5.82 -5.73
CA LYS A 70 -6.70 4.93 -6.83
C LYS A 70 -5.65 4.89 -7.94
N MET A 71 -5.11 6.04 -8.33
CA MET A 71 -4.09 6.12 -9.38
C MET A 71 -2.81 5.39 -8.98
N GLN A 72 -2.29 5.64 -7.78
CA GLN A 72 -1.08 4.98 -7.29
C GLN A 72 -1.27 3.48 -7.15
N THR A 73 -2.42 3.05 -6.62
CA THR A 73 -2.81 1.65 -6.52
C THR A 73 -2.76 0.95 -7.87
N LYS A 74 -3.35 1.58 -8.90
CA LYS A 74 -3.38 1.05 -10.26
C LYS A 74 -1.96 0.92 -10.83
N ILE A 75 -1.15 1.97 -10.74
CA ILE A 75 0.23 1.97 -11.27
C ILE A 75 1.07 0.89 -10.57
N LEU A 76 0.98 0.79 -9.24
CA LEU A 76 1.71 -0.22 -8.48
C LEU A 76 1.27 -1.64 -8.83
N LYS A 77 -0.04 -1.89 -8.94
CA LYS A 77 -0.60 -3.19 -9.35
C LYS A 77 -0.08 -3.61 -10.72
N GLU A 78 -0.16 -2.71 -11.70
CA GLU A 78 0.29 -2.97 -13.06
C GLU A 78 1.81 -3.23 -13.12
N ALA A 79 2.61 -2.44 -12.38
CA ALA A 79 4.06 -2.62 -12.33
C ALA A 79 4.47 -3.94 -11.64
N ALA A 80 3.81 -4.30 -10.53
CA ALA A 80 4.10 -5.53 -9.80
C ALA A 80 3.75 -6.79 -10.60
N ALA A 81 2.65 -6.74 -11.38
CA ALA A 81 2.21 -7.83 -12.23
C ALA A 81 3.23 -8.21 -13.30
N LEU A 82 4.08 -7.28 -13.77
CA LEU A 82 5.16 -7.57 -14.73
C LEU A 82 6.22 -8.54 -14.17
N PHE A 83 6.27 -8.73 -12.85
CA PHE A 83 7.22 -9.59 -12.15
C PHE A 83 6.54 -10.76 -11.43
N ASP A 84 5.29 -11.08 -11.79
CA ASP A 84 4.47 -12.10 -11.11
C ASP A 84 4.27 -11.84 -9.61
N ILE A 85 4.25 -10.55 -9.22
CA ILE A 85 4.00 -10.11 -7.84
C ILE A 85 2.59 -9.52 -7.76
N ALA A 86 1.73 -10.13 -6.96
CA ALA A 86 0.34 -9.67 -6.81
C ALA A 86 0.23 -8.55 -5.76
N LEU A 87 -0.40 -7.42 -6.09
CA LEU A 87 -0.90 -6.49 -5.07
C LEU A 87 -2.24 -7.04 -4.56
N LEU A 88 -2.25 -7.63 -3.36
CA LEU A 88 -3.42 -8.31 -2.80
C LEU A 88 -4.47 -7.32 -2.30
N ASP A 89 -4.02 -6.21 -1.73
CA ASP A 89 -4.91 -5.19 -1.22
C ASP A 89 -4.19 -3.84 -1.09
N HIS A 90 -4.99 -2.80 -0.99
CA HIS A 90 -4.61 -1.50 -0.51
C HIS A 90 -5.54 -1.10 0.64
N LEU A 91 -4.98 -0.94 1.83
CA LEU A 91 -5.70 -0.61 3.05
C LEU A 91 -5.52 0.87 3.40
N ILE A 92 -6.64 1.57 3.58
CA ILE A 92 -6.64 2.92 4.17
C ILE A 92 -7.11 2.79 5.61
N ILE A 93 -6.28 3.22 6.57
CA ILE A 93 -6.60 3.19 8.00
C ILE A 93 -7.04 4.59 8.44
N ALA A 94 -8.18 4.69 9.12
CA ALA A 94 -8.62 5.94 9.74
C ALA A 94 -9.28 5.64 11.10
N GLY A 95 -8.54 5.89 12.18
CA GLY A 95 -8.99 5.50 13.52
C GLY A 95 -9.05 3.99 13.69
N ASP A 96 -10.19 3.50 14.17
CA ASP A 96 -10.47 2.07 14.37
C ASP A 96 -11.12 1.41 13.15
N GLU A 97 -11.28 2.15 12.06
CA GLU A 97 -11.88 1.69 10.82
C GLU A 97 -10.84 1.59 9.70
N TYR A 98 -11.17 0.80 8.66
CA TYR A 98 -10.36 0.70 7.46
C TYR A 98 -11.20 0.59 6.19
N PHE A 99 -10.61 1.00 5.07
CA PHE A 99 -11.11 0.74 3.74
C PHE A 99 -10.18 -0.25 3.04
N SER A 100 -10.73 -1.34 2.49
CA SER A 100 -10.01 -2.30 1.66
C SER A 100 -10.39 -2.12 0.20
N PHE A 101 -9.40 -1.94 -0.68
CA PHE A 101 -9.62 -1.88 -2.11
C PHE A 101 -10.10 -3.22 -2.68
N ALA A 102 -9.61 -4.33 -2.13
CA ALA A 102 -10.02 -5.68 -2.51
C ALA A 102 -11.49 -5.95 -2.14
N ASP A 103 -11.89 -5.65 -0.90
CA ASP A 103 -13.28 -5.85 -0.43
C ASP A 103 -14.29 -5.00 -1.22
N ASN A 104 -13.84 -3.85 -1.75
CA ASN A 104 -14.65 -2.94 -2.55
C ASN A 104 -14.53 -3.16 -4.08
N GLY A 105 -13.83 -4.22 -4.53
CA GLY A 105 -13.74 -4.60 -5.95
C GLY A 105 -12.96 -3.61 -6.83
N ILE A 106 -12.08 -2.81 -6.24
CA ILE A 106 -11.23 -1.86 -6.97
C ILE A 106 -9.94 -2.54 -7.47
N ILE A 107 -9.49 -3.58 -6.77
CA ILE A 107 -8.38 -4.46 -7.16
C ILE A 107 -8.86 -5.86 -7.50
#